data_AF-A0A496XHB4-F1
#
_entry.id   AF-A0A496XHB4-F1
#
_cell.length_a   1.000
_cell.length_b   1.000
_cell.length_c   1.000
_cell.angle_alpha   90.00
_cell.angle_beta   90.00
_cell.angle_gamma   90.00
#
_symmetry.space_group_name_H-M   'P 1'
#
loop_
_entity.id
_entity.type
_entity.pdbx_description
1 polymer ?
#
loop_
_entity_poly.entity_id
_entity_poly.type
_entity_poly.pdbx_seq_one_letter_code
_entity_poly.pdbx_strand_id
1 'polypeptide(L)' 'MDRSDARQELVGKTIASAEVKGMPSSDDVPYLVLKFTDGSVYTVIAEYGCYTGCSEDEYPRFIHVTKGERA' A
#
# COMPACT_ATOMS: atom_id res chain seq x y z
N MET A 1 11.10 5.68 16.70
CA MET A 1 9.87 5.80 15.90
C MET A 1 9.21 4.44 15.97
N ASP A 2 8.18 4.32 16.79
CA ASP A 2 7.50 3.05 17.04
C ASP A 2 6.82 2.59 15.74
N ARG A 3 7.27 1.46 15.20
CA ARG A 3 6.71 0.82 14.00
C ARG A 3 5.72 -0.24 14.46
N SER A 4 4.75 0.13 15.29
CA SER A 4 3.59 -0.71 15.53
C SER A 4 3.05 -1.13 14.17
N ASP A 5 2.98 -2.44 13.95
CA ASP A 5 2.81 -3.05 12.62
C ASP A 5 1.47 -2.57 12.05
N ALA A 6 1.49 -1.56 11.15
CA ALA A 6 0.30 -0.86 10.67
C ALA A 6 -0.77 -1.81 10.09
N ARG A 7 -0.35 -3.00 9.68
CA ARG A 7 -1.19 -4.11 9.24
C ARG A 7 -2.08 -4.68 10.34
N GLN A 8 -1.56 -4.81 11.56
CA GLN A 8 -2.34 -5.30 12.71
C GLN A 8 -3.43 -4.32 13.12
N GLU A 9 -3.19 -3.01 12.96
CA GLU A 9 -4.19 -1.98 13.24
C GLU A 9 -5.44 -2.11 12.34
N LEU A 10 -5.32 -2.75 11.17
CA LEU A 10 -6.44 -2.91 10.22
C LEU A 10 -7.42 -4.03 10.61
N VAL A 11 -6.99 -5.00 11.43
CA VAL A 11 -7.78 -6.20 11.71
C VAL A 11 -9.05 -5.82 12.48
N GLY A 12 -10.21 -6.22 11.95
CA GLY A 12 -11.51 -5.92 12.54
C GLY A 12 -12.05 -4.52 12.23
N LYS A 13 -11.31 -3.68 11.49
CA LYS A 13 -11.85 -2.40 11.01
C LYS A 13 -12.78 -2.61 9.81
N THR A 14 -13.79 -1.74 9.68
CA THR A 14 -14.71 -1.73 8.55
C THR A 14 -14.31 -0.65 7.55
N ILE A 15 -14.13 -1.03 6.29
CA ILE A 15 -13.82 -0.10 5.21
C ILE A 15 -15.09 0.69 4.87
N ALA A 16 -15.01 2.01 4.91
CA ALA A 16 -16.08 2.92 4.49
C ALA A 16 -15.97 3.25 3.00
N SER A 17 -14.75 3.48 2.50
CA SER A 17 -14.50 3.68 1.08
C SER A 17 -13.09 3.25 0.67
N ALA A 18 -12.93 2.97 -0.63
CA ALA A 18 -11.69 2.59 -1.26
C ALA A 18 -11.53 3.36 -2.58
N GLU A 19 -10.39 4.00 -2.78
CA GLU A 19 -10.09 4.82 -3.96
C GLU A 19 -8.74 4.41 -4.53
N VAL A 20 -8.70 4.12 -5.84
CA VAL A 20 -7.45 3.87 -6.55
C VAL A 20 -6.87 5.20 -7.01
N LYS A 21 -5.62 5.48 -6.67
CA LYS A 21 -4.87 6.66 -7.10
C LYS A 21 -3.60 6.24 -7.84
N GLY A 22 -3.20 7.02 -8.84
CA GLY A 22 -1.90 6.89 -9.50
C GLY A 22 -0.80 7.60 -8.70
N MET A 23 0.46 7.18 -8.85
CA MET A 23 1.57 7.98 -8.35
C MET A 23 1.88 9.11 -9.33
N PRO A 24 2.18 10.33 -8.84
CA PRO A 24 2.53 11.45 -9.72
C PRO A 24 3.74 11.18 -10.61
N SER A 25 4.65 10.29 -10.18
CA SER A 25 5.92 9.98 -10.84
C SER A 25 5.95 8.63 -11.54
N SER A 26 4.88 7.84 -11.47
CA SER A 26 4.83 6.51 -12.08
C SER A 26 3.37 6.08 -12.29
N ASP A 27 3.07 5.73 -13.53
CA ASP A 27 1.83 5.13 -14.01
C ASP A 27 1.72 3.63 -13.69
N ASP A 28 2.86 2.98 -13.42
CA ASP A 28 2.95 1.53 -13.18
C ASP A 28 2.63 1.09 -11.74
N VAL A 29 2.51 2.04 -10.79
CA VAL A 29 2.31 1.73 -9.37
C VAL A 29 1.04 2.39 -8.84
N PRO A 30 -0.15 1.83 -9.13
CA PRO A 30 -1.38 2.30 -8.50
C PRO A 30 -1.34 1.99 -7.01
N TYR A 31 -1.82 2.93 -6.19
CA TYR A 31 -2.03 2.69 -4.76
C TYR A 31 -3.50 2.87 -4.38
N LEU A 32 -3.91 2.11 -3.37
CA LEU A 32 -5.27 2.07 -2.86
C LEU A 32 -5.34 2.87 -1.56
N VAL A 33 -6.14 3.93 -1.55
CA VAL A 33 -6.46 4.68 -0.33
C VAL A 33 -7.73 4.09 0.28
N LEU A 34 -7.61 3.61 1.51
CA LEU A 34 -8.71 3.06 2.31
C LEU A 34 -9.09 4.05 3.39
N LYS A 35 -10.37 4.41 3.46
CA LYS A 35 -10.96 5.16 4.57
C LYS A 35 -11.85 4.21 5.37
N PHE A 36 -11.64 4.16 6.67
CA PHE A 36 -12.37 3.29 7.58
C PHE A 36 -13.51 4.05 8.28
N THR A 37 -14.49 3.31 8.79
CA THR A 37 -15.67 3.88 9.47
C THR A 37 -15.32 4.63 10.76
N ASP A 38 -14.15 4.35 11.34
CA ASP A 38 -13.62 5.06 12.52
C ASP A 38 -12.87 6.36 12.15
N GLY A 39 -12.88 6.74 10.87
CA GLY A 39 -12.20 7.93 10.35
C GLY A 39 -10.72 7.75 10.07
N SER A 40 -10.13 6.59 10.36
CA SER A 40 -8.74 6.32 10.03
C SER A 40 -8.54 6.10 8.53
N VAL A 41 -7.37 6.48 8.04
CA VAL A 41 -7.00 6.37 6.62
C VAL A 41 -5.70 5.60 6.50
N TYR A 42 -5.64 4.69 5.53
CA TYR A 42 -4.46 3.91 5.21
C TYR A 42 -4.26 3.83 3.71
N THR A 43 -3.01 3.76 3.30
CA THR A 43 -2.60 3.56 1.90
C THR A 43 -2.02 2.16 1.75
N VAL A 44 -2.50 1.41 0.75
CA VAL A 44 -1.97 0.10 0.34
C VAL A 44 -1.29 0.25 -1.01
N ILE A 45 -0.05 -0.22 -1.11
CA ILE A 45 0.79 -0.04 -2.31
C ILE A 45 1.31 -1.40 -2.75
N ALA A 46 1.05 -1.75 -4.00
CA ALA A 46 1.62 -2.94 -4.62
C ALA A 46 2.73 -2.49 -5.58
N GLU A 47 3.98 -2.86 -5.30
CA GLU A 47 5.13 -2.47 -6.12
C GLU A 47 6.02 -3.67 -6.46
N TYR A 48 6.71 -3.55 -7.60
CA TYR A 48 7.78 -4.45 -7.98
C TYR A 48 9.11 -3.94 -7.42
N GLY A 49 9.92 -4.86 -6.90
CA GLY A 49 11.31 -4.62 -6.59
C GLY A 49 12.18 -4.62 -7.85
N CYS A 50 13.49 -4.48 -7.66
CA CYS A 50 14.44 -4.54 -8.76
C CYS A 50 14.61 -5.98 -9.28
N TYR A 51 14.96 -6.09 -10.57
CA TYR A 51 15.39 -7.35 -11.18
C TYR A 51 16.56 -7.97 -10.39
N THR A 52 16.43 -9.23 -9.99
CA THR A 52 17.43 -9.90 -9.14
C THR A 52 18.55 -10.55 -9.95
N GLY A 53 18.32 -10.87 -11.22
CA GLY A 53 19.27 -11.57 -12.07
C GLY A 53 19.25 -13.10 -11.94
N CYS A 54 18.36 -13.68 -11.14
CA CYS A 54 18.32 -15.13 -10.91
C CYS A 54 17.50 -15.89 -11.98
N SER A 55 16.52 -15.26 -12.62
CA SER A 55 15.70 -15.81 -13.72
C SER A 55 15.22 -14.70 -14.65
N GLU A 56 14.90 -15.02 -15.91
CA GLU A 56 14.18 -14.10 -16.81
C GLU A 56 12.85 -13.66 -16.18
N ASP A 57 12.54 -12.37 -16.31
CA ASP A 57 11.31 -11.71 -15.79
C ASP A 57 11.08 -11.84 -14.28
N GLU A 58 12.15 -12.00 -13.50
CA GLU A 58 12.06 -12.08 -12.04
C GLU A 58 12.07 -10.71 -11.37
N TYR A 59 10.93 -10.34 -10.80
CA TYR A 59 10.78 -9.16 -9.97
C TYR A 59 10.14 -9.54 -8.63
N PRO A 60 10.81 -9.29 -7.49
CA PRO A 60 10.18 -9.41 -6.19
C PRO A 60 8.94 -8.52 -6.13
N ARG A 61 7.86 -8.98 -5.51
CA ARG A 61 6.61 -8.22 -5.38
C ARG A 61 6.35 -7.93 -3.92
N PHE A 62 6.01 -6.68 -3.62
CA PHE A 62 5.76 -6.23 -2.27
C PHE A 62 4.38 -5.60 -2.14
N ILE A 63 3.78 -5.77 -0.97
CA ILE A 63 2.57 -5.05 -0.56
C ILE A 63 2.92 -4.29 0.71
N HIS A 64 2.84 -2.96 0.63
CA HIS A 64 3.08 -2.06 1.76
C HIS A 64 1.77 -1.48 2.26
N VAL A 65 1.65 -1.33 3.57
CA VAL A 65 0.53 -0.69 4.24
C VAL A 65 1.08 0.45 5.09
N THR A 66 0.60 1.65 4.83
CA THR A 66 1.05 2.87 5.51
C THR A 66 -0.14 3.62 6.07
N LYS A 67 0.00 4.20 7.27
CA LYS A 67 -1.03 5.04 7.87
C LYS A 67 -1.04 6.42 7.22
N GLY A 68 -2.23 6.94 6.93
CA GLY A 68 -2.45 8.20 6.22
C GLY A 68 -2.52 8.05 4.70
N GLU A 69 -2.81 9.17 4.02
CA GLU A 69 -2.66 9.28 2.56
C GLU A 69 -1.19 9.53 2.23
N ARG A 70 -0.61 8.77 1.30
CA ARG A 70 0.70 9.06 0.73
C ARG A 70 0.53 10.26 -0.22
N ALA A 71 1.23 11.36 0.05
CA ALA A 71 1.25 12.58 -0.77
C ALA A 71 2.16 12.42 -2.00
#